data_AF-X1N9T3-F1
#
_entry.id   AF-X1N9T3-F1
#
_cell.length_a   1.000
_cell.length_b   1.000
_cell.length_c   1.000
_cell.angle_alpha   90.00
_cell.angle_beta   90.00
_cell.angle_gamma   90.00
#
_symmetry.space_group_name_H-M   'P 1'
#
loop_
_entity.id
_entity.type
_entity.pdbx_description
1 polymer ?
#
loop_
_entity_poly.entity_id
_entity_poly.type
_entity_poly.pdbx_seq_one_letter_code
_entity_poly.pdbx_strand_id
1 'polypeptide(L)' 'PGLYFAGEIIAGCASSGGYNLQQAFSTGYLAGESAA' A
#
# COMPACT_ATOMS: atom_id res chain seq x y z
N PRO A 1 13.41 11.59 7.23
CA PRO A 1 12.05 12.07 6.88
C PRO A 1 11.85 11.95 5.35
N GLY A 2 10.68 11.49 4.89
CA GLY A 2 10.37 11.40 3.45
C GLY A 2 10.59 10.04 2.77
N LEU A 3 10.66 8.95 3.53
CA LEU A 3 10.58 7.59 2.97
C LEU A 3 9.26 6.95 3.40
N TYR A 4 8.50 6.45 2.42
CA TYR A 4 7.20 5.82 2.63
C TYR A 4 7.16 4.46 1.93
N PHE A 5 6.42 3.53 2.50
CA PHE A 5 6.16 2.22 1.92
C PHE A 5 4.70 2.15 1.48
N ALA A 6 4.46 1.37 0.42
CA ALA A 6 3.14 1.10 -0.13
C ALA A 6 3.09 -0.33 -0.68
N GLY A 7 1.91 -0.93 -0.70
CA GLY A 7 1.72 -2.27 -1.25
C GLY A 7 2.18 -3.40 -0.34
N GLU A 8 2.44 -4.54 -0.98
CA GLU A 8 2.68 -5.84 -0.34
C GLU A 8 3.91 -5.85 0.58
N ILE A 9 4.88 -4.96 0.36
CA ILE A 9 6.05 -4.81 1.23
C ILE A 9 5.70 -4.43 2.67
N ILE A 10 4.52 -3.84 2.91
CA ILE A 10 4.06 -3.44 4.25
C ILE A 10 3.59 -4.66 5.05
N ALA A 11 2.71 -5.46 4.44
CA ALA A 11 1.92 -6.46 5.16
C ALA A 11 1.53 -7.65 4.28
N GLY A 12 2.47 -8.19 3.51
CA GLY A 12 2.37 -9.52 2.88
C GLY A 12 1.05 -9.80 2.15
N CYS A 13 0.60 -11.07 2.24
CA CYS A 13 -0.54 -11.58 1.46
C CYS A 13 -1.84 -11.68 2.26
N ALA A 14 -2.92 -11.18 1.65
CA ALA A 14 -4.29 -11.51 1.94
C ALA A 14 -4.77 -12.67 1.04
N SER A 15 -5.91 -13.26 1.37
CA SER A 15 -6.59 -14.25 0.54
C SER A 15 -6.76 -13.76 -0.91
N SER A 16 -6.78 -14.68 -1.86
CA SER A 16 -7.18 -14.38 -3.24
C SER A 16 -8.59 -13.77 -3.25
N GLY A 17 -8.88 -12.91 -4.23
CA GLY A 17 -10.14 -12.16 -4.30
C GLY A 17 -9.96 -10.64 -4.42
N GLY A 18 -8.74 -10.17 -4.64
CA GLY A 18 -8.44 -8.75 -4.89
C GLY A 18 -8.02 -7.95 -3.65
N TYR A 19 -7.98 -8.57 -2.47
CA TYR A 19 -7.62 -7.88 -1.22
C TYR A 19 -6.21 -7.28 -1.25
N ASN A 20 -5.22 -7.98 -1.82
CA ASN A 20 -3.86 -7.45 -1.99
C ASN A 20 -3.83 -6.22 -2.91
N LEU A 21 -4.63 -6.24 -3.98
CA LEU A 21 -4.72 -5.11 -4.91
C LEU A 21 -5.39 -3.91 -4.23
N GLN A 22 -6.48 -4.15 -3.49
CA GLN A 22 -7.14 -3.09 -2.74
C GLN A 22 -6.21 -2.46 -1.70
N GLN A 23 -5.47 -3.27 -0.93
CA GLN A 23 -4.46 -2.77 -0.01
C GLN A 23 -3.38 -1.96 -0.75
N ALA A 24 -2.87 -2.47 -1.87
CA ALA A 24 -1.81 -1.79 -2.62
C ALA A 24 -2.24 -0.42 -3.13
N PHE A 25 -3.47 -0.28 -3.63
CA PHE A 25 -3.98 1.00 -4.08
C PHE A 25 -4.26 1.96 -2.91
N SER A 26 -4.89 1.48 -1.82
CA SER A 26 -5.17 2.32 -0.66
C SER A 26 -3.90 2.84 0.02
N THR A 27 -2.90 1.98 0.21
CA THR A 27 -1.62 2.37 0.81
C THR A 27 -0.77 3.22 -0.13
N GLY A 28 -0.80 2.96 -1.44
CA GLY A 28 -0.16 3.80 -2.46
C GLY A 28 -0.70 5.23 -2.49
N TYR A 29 -2.02 5.40 -2.38
CA TYR A 29 -2.66 6.71 -2.27
C TYR A 29 -2.17 7.49 -1.05
N LEU A 30 -2.20 6.86 0.14
CA LEU A 30 -1.75 7.51 1.39
C LEU A 30 -0.26 7.84 1.38
N ALA A 31 0.58 6.97 0.83
CA ALA A 31 2.01 7.23 0.69
C ALA A 31 2.28 8.41 -0.27
N GLY A 32 1.52 8.51 -1.37
CA GLY A 32 1.58 9.64 -2.30
C GLY A 32 1.14 10.95 -1.65
N GLU A 33 0.01 10.96 -0.94
CA GLU A 33 -0.47 12.15 -0.21
C GLU A 33 0.51 12.59 0.89
N SER A 34 1.16 11.64 1.57
CA SER A 34 2.12 11.96 2.64
C SER A 34 3.48 12.41 2.11
N ALA A 35 3.79 12.12 0.84
CA ALA A 35 5.04 12.49 0.20
C ALA A 35 4.98 13.86 -0.50
N ALA A 36 3.78 14.38 -0.75
CA ALA A 36 3.54 15.67 -1.40
C ALA A 36 3.69 16.87 -0.44
#